data_AF-A0A9D1KDM9-F1
#
_entry.id   AF-A0A9D1KDM9-F1
#
_cell.length_a   1.000
_cell.length_b   1.000
_cell.length_c   1.000
_cell.angle_alpha   90.00
_cell.angle_beta   90.00
_cell.angle_gamma   90.00
#
_symmetry.space_group_name_H-M   'P 1'
#
loop_
_entity.id
_entity.type
_entity.pdbx_description
1 polymer ?
#
loop_
_entity_poly.entity_id
_entity_poly.type
_entity_poly.pdbx_seq_one_letter_code
_entity_poly.pdbx_strand_id
1 'polypeptide(L)' 'MTSIRTMEFQDYDRVYDLWINTPGMGLNTVDDSREGVQRYLRRNPKTCFVAEEDGKIIGA' A
#
# COMPACT_ATOMS: atom_id res chain seq x y z
N MET A 1 -7.24 -14.72 -10.05
CA MET A 1 -7.05 -15.46 -8.77
C MET A 1 -6.42 -14.49 -7.81
N THR A 2 -7.10 -14.18 -6.71
CA THR A 2 -6.58 -13.27 -5.70
C THR A 2 -5.44 -13.93 -4.92
N SER A 3 -4.36 -13.19 -4.70
CA SER A 3 -3.23 -13.56 -3.85
C SER A 3 -2.98 -12.50 -2.78
N ILE A 4 -2.44 -12.90 -1.64
CA ILE A 4 -2.02 -11.99 -0.58
C ILE A 4 -0.50 -12.14 -0.42
N ARG A 5 0.23 -11.03 -0.47
CA ARG A 5 1.68 -11.00 -0.30
C ARG A 5 2.09 -9.80 0.53
N THR A 6 3.32 -9.82 1.05
CA THR A 6 3.91 -8.64 1.70
C THR A 6 3.97 -7.48 0.71
N MET A 7 3.62 -6.29 1.19
CA MET A 7 3.74 -5.05 0.42
C MET A 7 5.21 -4.72 0.19
N GLU A 8 5.58 -4.47 -1.06
CA GLU A 8 6.90 -3.95 -1.42
C GLU A 8 6.81 -2.45 -1.70
N PHE A 9 7.92 -1.73 -1.61
CA PHE A 9 7.91 -0.28 -1.85
C PHE A 9 7.52 0.07 -3.30
N GLN A 10 7.75 -0.83 -4.24
CA GLN A 10 7.36 -0.72 -5.64
C GLN A 10 5.82 -0.69 -5.81
N ASP A 11 5.06 -1.18 -4.82
CA ASP A 11 3.60 -1.14 -4.86
C ASP A 11 3.04 0.25 -4.50
N TYR A 12 3.86 1.17 -4.00
CA TYR A 12 3.41 2.45 -3.43
C TYR A 12 2.43 3.19 -4.33
N ASP A 13 2.75 3.38 -5.62
CA ASP A 13 1.87 4.14 -6.53
C ASP A 13 0.49 3.49 -6.66
N ARG A 14 0.46 2.16 -6.79
CA ARG A 14 -0.80 1.40 -6.94
C ARG A 14 -1.63 1.40 -5.65
N VAL A 15 -0.96 1.33 -4.51
CA VAL A 15 -1.58 1.39 -3.18
C VAL A 15 -2.11 2.78 -2.88
N TYR A 16 -1.33 3.82 -3.17
CA TYR A 16 -1.75 5.21 -2.98
C TYR A 16 -2.93 5.57 -3.88
N ASP A 17 -2.90 5.13 -5.15
CA ASP A 17 -4.03 5.27 -6.08
C ASP A 17 -5.29 4.56 -5.55
N LEU A 18 -5.16 3.38 -4.93
CA LEU A 18 -6.28 2.70 -4.29
C LEU A 18 -6.83 3.53 -3.12
N TRP A 19 -5.95 3.99 -2.23
CA TRP A 19 -6.35 4.72 -1.02
C TRP A 19 -7.03 6.06 -1.32
N ILE A 20 -6.50 6.85 -2.28
CA ILE A 20 -7.09 8.16 -2.63
C ILE A 20 -8.47 8.02 -3.28
N ASN A 21 -8.73 6.88 -3.93
CA ASN A 21 -10.02 6.52 -4.51
C ASN A 21 -10.93 5.76 -3.54
N THR A 22 -10.53 5.60 -2.27
CA THR A 22 -11.32 4.93 -1.23
C THR A 22 -11.96 5.97 -0.29
N PRO A 23 -13.28 6.18 -0.34
CA PRO A 23 -13.95 7.18 0.49
C PRO A 23 -13.73 6.94 1.99
N GLY A 24 -13.31 7.98 2.71
CA GLY A 24 -13.12 7.91 4.16
C GLY A 24 -11.76 7.38 4.63
N MET A 25 -10.81 7.13 3.73
CA MET A 25 -9.48 6.60 4.09
C MET A 25 -8.65 7.54 5.00
N GLY A 26 -8.89 8.87 4.94
CA GLY A 26 -8.30 9.83 5.88
C GLY A 26 -6.78 10.00 5.77
N LEU A 27 -6.24 10.01 4.54
CA LEU A 27 -4.81 10.14 4.28
C LEU A 27 -4.21 11.46 4.78
N ASN A 28 -2.96 11.41 5.24
CA ASN A 28 -2.16 12.56 5.64
C ASN A 28 -0.88 12.69 4.81
N THR A 29 -0.29 13.89 4.79
CA THR A 29 0.84 14.20 3.91
C THR A 29 2.21 13.75 4.44
N VAL A 30 2.28 13.18 5.65
CA VAL A 30 3.54 12.79 6.29
C VAL A 30 3.70 11.27 6.26
N ASP A 31 2.78 10.53 6.90
CA ASP A 31 2.90 9.07 7.00
C ASP A 31 2.52 8.37 5.69
N ASP A 32 1.53 8.87 4.96
CA ASP A 32 1.08 8.30 3.68
C ASP A 32 1.85 8.87 2.47
N SER A 33 2.84 9.73 2.72
CA SER A 33 3.81 10.14 1.70
C SER A 33 4.67 8.96 1.24
N ARG A 34 5.29 9.12 0.07
CA ARG A 34 6.19 8.10 -0.48
C ARG A 34 7.34 7.78 0.50
N GLU A 35 7.93 8.81 1.08
CA GLU A 35 9.01 8.69 2.06
C GLU A 35 8.51 8.07 3.38
N GLY A 36 7.31 8.45 3.82
CA GLY A 36 6.64 7.93 5.01
C GLY A 36 6.40 6.42 4.91
N VAL A 37 5.74 5.98 3.83
CA VAL A 37 5.48 4.57 3.56
C VAL A 37 6.79 3.78 3.41
N GLN A 38 7.78 4.30 2.69
CA GLN A 38 9.08 3.63 2.56
C GLN A 38 9.74 3.38 3.92
N ARG A 39 9.74 4.39 4.80
CA ARG A 39 10.29 4.28 6.15
C ARG A 39 9.48 3.28 6.99
N TYR A 40 8.15 3.28 6.85
CA TYR A 40 7.27 2.37 7.57
C TYR A 40 7.49 0.92 7.17
N LEU A 41 7.54 0.62 5.87
CA LEU A 41 7.81 -0.72 5.34
C LEU A 41 9.19 -1.24 5.79
N ARG A 42 10.21 -0.38 5.79
CA ARG A 42 11.55 -0.74 6.29
C ARG A 42 11.53 -1.12 7.77
N ARG A 43 10.71 -0.44 8.59
CA ARG A 43 10.54 -0.77 10.01
C ARG A 43 9.72 -2.05 10.21
N ASN A 44 8.81 -2.34 9.29
CA ASN A 44 7.77 -3.36 9.41
C ASN A 44 7.77 -4.33 8.20
N PRO A 45 8.89 -5.00 7.89
CA PRO A 45 9.09 -5.67 6.59
C PRO A 45 8.25 -6.93 6.36
N LYS A 46 7.43 -7.37 7.33
CA LYS A 46 6.65 -8.61 7.26
C LYS A 46 5.20 -8.45 7.73
N THR A 47 4.75 -7.22 7.98
CA THR A 47 3.45 -6.97 8.62
C THR A 47 2.53 -6.08 7.79
N CYS A 48 2.98 -5.62 6.62
CA CYS A 48 2.16 -4.89 5.66
C CYS A 48 1.89 -5.81 4.47
N PHE A 49 0.66 -5.85 3.98
CA PHE A 49 0.22 -6.78 2.95
C PHE A 49 -0.56 -6.07 1.87
N VAL A 50 -0.54 -6.63 0.67
CA VAL A 50 -1.44 -6.25 -0.42
C VAL A 50 -2.22 -7.46 -0.90
N ALA A 51 -3.46 -7.24 -1.31
CA ALA A 51 -4.23 -8.18 -2.09
C ALA A 51 -4.05 -7.85 -3.57
N GLU A 52 -3.61 -8.81 -4.37
CA GLU A 52 -3.37 -8.67 -5.79
C GLU A 52 -4.21 -9.66 -6.60
N GLU A 53 -4.90 -9.16 -7.61
CA GLU A 53 -5.63 -9.97 -8.59
C GLU A 53 -5.29 -9.48 -10.00
N ASP A 54 -4.87 -10.42 -10.85
CA ASP A 54 -4.55 -10.19 -12.27
C ASP A 54 -3.60 -8.99 -12.50
N GLY A 55 -2.57 -8.86 -11.66
CA GLY A 55 -1.56 -7.80 -11.73
C GLY A 55 -1.98 -6.47 -11.10
N LYS A 56 -3.19 -6.38 -10.54
CA LYS A 56 -3.77 -5.18 -9.94
C LYS A 56 -3.86 -5.31 -8.43
N ILE A 57 -3.44 -4.26 -7.71
CA ILE A 57 -3.68 -4.15 -6.27
C ILE A 57 -5.15 -3.81 -6.04
N ILE A 58 -5.84 -4.65 -5.27
CA ILE A 58 -7.26 -4.51 -4.94
C ILE A 58 -7.50 -4.27 -3.44
N GLY A 59 -6.46 -4.33 -2.61
CA GLY A 59 -6.51 -4.09 -1.17
C GLY A 59 -5.13 -3.84 -0.58
N ALA A 60 -5.04 -2.97 0.42
CA ALA A 60 -3.83 -2.62 1.16
C ALA A 60 -4.17 -2.05 2.54
#